data_AF-A0A0V0ID75-F1
#
_entry.id   AF-A0A0V0ID75-F1
#
_cell.length_a   1.000
_cell.length_b   1.000
_cell.length_c   1.000
_cell.angle_alpha   90.00
_cell.angle_beta   90.00
_cell.angle_gamma   90.00
#
_symmetry.space_group_name_H-M   'P 1'
#
loop_
_entity.id
_entity.type
_entity.pdbx_description
1 polymer ?
#
loop_
_entity_poly.entity_id
_entity_poly.type
_entity_poly.pdbx_seq_one_letter_code
_entity_poly.pdbx_strand_id
1 'polypeptide(L)'
;MYAAGELLRNVGVSDPASGWVSQIFRRVVNLGGLLRPSTQENLAEDYYIIPVLLKEKALQVVQALSGSHWTASCVITWSKFQEFSGGLKEAHAVLNHLCEHGKAKYLVINKKDLMEGVKVSLSARALSGTTSLDLDWLHLIWTVEKLEHQLNVIDQRWKRSRASALASLKLGNKQVALKCAREMKLASLSREKCTALLNRVEEVLAVIADAEASKEVAEAIRIGTQAIKENGINYDEVELCLQELSECIESQKQIEEILGSNAAGAEIEDEDIEEELKELEMNFAEVPTQTSTGVDAVVAGTQETADALSESLSKLHLTRHARKDLEAEHAVESMGAMSKDGNREAVLS
;
A
#
# COMPACT_ATOMS: atom_id res chain seq x y z
N MET A 1 23.36 -12.67 -22.68
CA MET A 1 24.71 -12.25 -22.23
C MET A 1 24.64 -12.04 -20.73
N TYR A 2 25.25 -12.92 -19.94
CA TYR A 2 25.23 -12.84 -18.48
C TYR A 2 26.07 -11.64 -18.03
N ALA A 3 25.44 -10.63 -17.45
CA ALA A 3 26.13 -9.48 -16.88
C ALA A 3 26.95 -9.95 -15.67
N ALA A 4 28.26 -9.72 -15.74
CA ALA A 4 29.19 -10.00 -14.65
C ALA A 4 28.75 -9.23 -13.39
N GLY A 5 28.50 -9.95 -12.30
CA GLY A 5 28.15 -9.37 -11.01
C GLY A 5 29.35 -8.60 -10.45
N GLU A 6 29.35 -7.29 -10.58
CA GLU A 6 30.35 -6.40 -10.02
C GLU A 6 30.18 -6.36 -8.49
N LEU A 7 31.13 -6.93 -7.75
CA LEU A 7 31.13 -6.91 -6.28
C LEU A 7 31.65 -5.55 -5.81
N LEU A 8 30.82 -4.78 -5.11
CA LEU A 8 31.25 -3.52 -4.51
C LEU A 8 31.89 -3.79 -3.15
N ARG A 9 33.17 -3.44 -3.00
CA ARG A 9 33.89 -3.44 -1.72
C ARG A 9 33.42 -2.23 -0.90
N ASN A 10 32.70 -2.48 0.19
CA ASN A 10 32.28 -1.41 1.08
C ASN A 10 33.37 -1.13 2.11
N VAL A 11 34.16 -0.07 1.89
CA VAL A 11 35.20 0.37 2.82
C VAL A 11 34.53 1.13 3.98
N GLY A 12 34.13 0.39 5.01
CA GLY A 12 33.65 0.91 6.29
C GLY A 12 32.24 1.47 6.23
N VAL A 13 31.33 0.85 7.01
CA VAL A 13 30.04 1.42 7.40
C VAL A 13 30.30 2.79 7.98
N SER A 14 30.11 3.82 7.16
CA SER A 14 30.15 5.20 7.60
C SER A 14 28.81 5.48 8.25
N ASP A 15 28.86 5.90 9.52
CA ASP A 15 27.73 6.37 10.30
C ASP A 15 26.85 7.31 9.46
N PRO A 16 25.56 6.99 9.23
CA PRO A 16 24.64 7.85 8.48
C PRO A 16 24.40 9.20 9.16
N ALA A 17 24.86 9.41 10.40
CA ALA A 17 24.90 10.71 11.06
C ALA A 17 26.08 11.60 10.60
N SER A 18 27.02 11.08 9.80
CA SER A 18 28.17 11.85 9.32
C SER A 18 27.82 12.74 8.12
N GLY A 19 27.69 14.04 8.37
CA GLY A 19 27.41 15.04 7.33
C GLY A 19 28.44 15.04 6.19
N TRP A 20 27.94 15.31 4.98
CA TRP A 20 28.62 15.32 3.67
C TRP A 20 30.02 15.97 3.65
N VAL A 21 30.30 16.95 4.52
CA VAL A 21 31.59 17.66 4.55
C VAL A 21 32.77 16.88 5.13
N SER A 22 32.56 15.73 5.78
CA SER A 22 33.67 14.94 6.36
C SER A 22 34.42 14.07 5.35
N GLN A 23 33.87 13.87 4.15
CA GLN A 23 34.44 12.95 3.15
C GLN A 23 35.64 13.54 2.38
N ILE A 24 35.80 14.87 2.34
CA ILE A 24 36.89 15.51 1.59
C ILE A 24 38.21 15.53 2.38
N PHE A 25 38.16 15.51 3.71
CA PHE A 25 39.37 15.62 4.54
C PHE A 25 40.09 14.29 4.83
N ARG A 26 39.50 13.12 4.50
CA ARG A 26 40.12 11.83 4.79
C ARG A 26 41.08 11.30 3.71
N ARG A 27 41.26 12.02 2.60
CA ARG A 27 42.19 11.64 1.52
C ARG A 27 43.61 12.18 1.65
N VAL A 28 43.94 12.98 2.68
CA VAL A 28 45.28 13.54 2.86
C VAL A 28 45.76 13.45 4.31
N VAL A 29 45.87 12.23 4.86
CA VAL A 29 46.78 11.96 5.98
C VAL A 29 47.29 10.53 5.83
N ASN A 30 48.35 10.35 5.04
CA ASN A 30 49.25 9.19 5.15
C ASN A 30 50.64 9.61 4.68
N LEU A 31 51.28 10.48 5.47
CA LEU A 31 52.73 10.64 5.48
C LEU A 31 53.14 11.19 6.85
N GLY A 32 53.83 10.38 7.66
CA GLY A 32 54.37 10.80 8.96
C GLY A 32 53.76 10.01 10.11
N GLY A 33 54.54 9.06 10.64
CA GLY A 33 54.11 8.16 11.70
C GLY A 33 54.05 8.76 13.11
N LEU A 34 53.79 7.85 14.04
CA LEU A 34 53.94 7.94 15.50
C LEU A 34 52.75 8.54 16.26
N LEU A 35 51.88 7.68 16.80
CA LEU A 35 51.73 7.42 18.25
C LEU A 35 50.52 6.49 18.55
N ARG A 36 50.86 5.30 19.07
CA ARG A 36 50.25 4.48 20.16
C ARG A 36 48.70 4.31 20.27
N PRO A 37 48.19 3.06 20.42
CA PRO A 37 46.78 2.73 20.29
C PRO A 37 45.99 2.83 21.61
N SER A 38 44.73 3.27 21.54
CA SER A 38 43.71 2.97 22.54
C SER A 38 42.63 2.10 21.91
N THR A 39 42.39 0.98 22.57
CA THR A 39 41.56 -0.16 22.20
C THR A 39 40.15 0.25 21.74
N GLN A 40 39.89 0.12 20.44
CA GLN A 40 38.58 -0.22 19.91
C GLN A 40 38.84 -1.10 18.68
N GLU A 41 38.84 -2.41 18.90
CA GLU A 41 38.85 -3.42 17.83
C GLU A 41 37.54 -3.32 17.05
N ASN A 42 37.42 -2.33 16.18
CA ASN A 42 36.56 -2.44 15.01
C ASN A 42 37.32 -3.34 14.03
N LEU A 43 37.15 -4.66 14.17
CA LEU A 43 37.38 -5.58 13.06
C LEU A 43 36.39 -5.18 11.97
N ALA A 44 36.81 -4.23 11.14
CA ALA A 44 36.13 -3.90 9.89
C ALA A 44 36.28 -5.14 9.00
N GLU A 45 35.37 -6.10 9.18
CA GLU A 45 35.18 -7.16 8.21
C GLU A 45 34.78 -6.48 6.90
N ASP A 46 35.70 -6.48 5.93
CA ASP A 46 35.40 -6.10 4.56
C ASP A 46 34.30 -7.04 4.05
N TYR A 47 33.07 -6.53 3.93
CA TYR A 47 31.96 -7.25 3.33
C TYR A 47 31.74 -6.76 1.90
N TYR A 48 31.44 -7.70 1.02
CA TYR A 48 31.13 -7.43 -0.38
C TYR A 48 29.63 -7.34 -0.55
N ILE A 49 29.18 -6.30 -1.24
CA ILE A 49 27.78 -6.12 -1.61
C ILE A 49 27.61 -6.58 -3.04
N ILE A 50 26.67 -7.50 -3.27
CA ILE A 50 26.21 -7.87 -4.61
C ILE A 50 25.07 -6.91 -4.98
N PRO A 51 25.24 -5.98 -5.94
CA PRO A 51 24.26 -4.93 -6.20
C PRO A 51 22.88 -5.45 -6.60
N VAL A 52 22.83 -6.56 -7.35
CA VAL A 52 21.58 -7.19 -7.78
C VAL A 52 20.79 -7.69 -6.56
N LEU A 53 21.46 -8.38 -5.63
CA LEU A 53 20.83 -8.87 -4.40
C LEU A 53 20.46 -7.73 -3.46
N LEU A 54 21.26 -6.66 -3.41
CA LEU A 54 20.93 -5.48 -2.61
C LEU A 54 19.66 -4.80 -3.12
N LYS A 55 19.52 -4.64 -4.44
CA LYS A 55 18.32 -4.07 -5.06
C LYS A 55 17.09 -4.93 -4.78
N GLU A 56 17.22 -6.24 -4.92
CA GLU A 56 16.14 -7.19 -4.61
C GLU A 56 15.76 -7.11 -3.13
N LYS A 57 16.74 -7.09 -2.23
CA LYS A 57 16.51 -6.97 -0.79
C LYS A 57 15.84 -5.65 -0.42
N ALA A 58 16.27 -4.54 -1.01
CA ALA A 58 15.64 -3.24 -0.80
C ALA A 58 14.17 -3.23 -1.25
N LEU A 59 13.86 -3.88 -2.37
CA LEU A 59 12.49 -4.05 -2.83
C LEU A 59 11.67 -4.92 -1.86
N GLN A 60 12.23 -6.03 -1.36
CA GLN A 60 11.59 -6.88 -0.36
C GLN A 60 11.28 -6.11 0.92
N VAL A 61 12.20 -5.27 1.40
CA VAL A 61 11.98 -4.42 2.59
C VAL A 61 10.85 -3.42 2.34
N VAL A 62 10.85 -2.71 1.19
CA VAL A 62 9.77 -1.78 0.84
C VAL A 62 8.43 -2.51 0.72
N GLN A 63 8.41 -3.69 0.11
CA GLN A 63 7.21 -4.52 -0.03
C GLN A 63 6.67 -4.96 1.34
N ALA A 64 7.55 -5.41 2.25
CA ALA A 64 7.17 -5.78 3.61
C ALA A 64 6.55 -4.59 4.36
N LEU A 65 7.13 -3.39 4.22
CA LEU A 65 6.58 -2.17 4.81
C LEU A 65 5.25 -1.74 4.18
N SER A 66 5.07 -1.93 2.87
CA SER A 66 3.80 -1.65 2.20
C SER A 66 2.68 -2.60 2.61
N GLY A 67 3.02 -3.81 3.04
CA GLY A 67 2.04 -4.76 3.59
C GLY A 67 1.44 -4.30 4.92
N SER A 68 2.15 -3.46 5.68
CA SER A 68 1.71 -2.96 6.98
C SER A 68 1.22 -1.51 6.95
N HIS A 69 1.36 -0.80 5.83
CA HIS A 69 1.03 0.62 5.71
C HIS A 69 0.34 0.91 4.38
N TRP A 70 -0.81 1.57 4.43
CA TRP A 70 -1.57 1.98 3.24
C TRP A 70 -1.13 3.34 2.67
N THR A 71 -0.29 4.08 3.39
CA THR A 71 0.12 5.45 3.03
C THR A 71 1.25 5.48 1.99
N ALA A 72 1.43 6.63 1.34
CA ALA A 72 2.49 6.79 0.33
C ALA A 72 3.94 6.69 0.88
N SER A 73 4.11 6.88 2.19
CA SER A 73 5.40 6.74 2.90
C SER A 73 5.17 6.31 4.34
N CYS A 74 6.09 5.54 4.90
CA CYS A 74 6.06 5.15 6.32
C CYS A 74 7.28 5.66 7.08
N VAL A 75 7.11 5.88 8.38
CA VAL A 75 8.19 6.17 9.32
C VAL A 75 8.25 5.05 10.34
N ILE A 76 9.43 4.48 10.51
CA ILE A 76 9.69 3.37 11.45
C ILE A 76 10.98 3.62 12.24
N THR A 77 11.12 2.94 13.37
CA THR A 77 12.34 2.99 14.19
C THR A 77 13.49 2.26 13.51
N TRP A 78 14.72 2.64 13.86
CA TRP A 78 15.91 1.99 13.33
C TRP A 78 15.95 0.49 13.70
N SER A 79 15.49 0.12 14.90
CA SER A 79 15.39 -1.28 15.33
C SER A 79 14.46 -2.09 14.41
N LYS A 80 13.25 -1.59 14.13
CA LYS A 80 12.32 -2.27 13.20
C LYS A 80 12.89 -2.34 11.79
N PHE A 81 13.54 -1.29 11.32
CA PHE A 81 14.17 -1.30 10.00
C PHE A 81 15.25 -2.38 9.89
N GLN A 82 16.02 -2.61 10.96
CA GLN A 82 17.00 -3.71 11.02
C GLN A 82 16.34 -5.08 10.95
N GLU A 83 15.23 -5.28 11.66
CA GLU A 83 14.47 -6.52 11.64
C GLU A 83 13.96 -6.85 10.23
N PHE A 84 13.34 -5.88 9.54
CA PHE A 84 12.92 -6.06 8.14
C PHE A 84 14.11 -6.32 7.20
N SER A 85 15.24 -5.67 7.47
CA SER A 85 16.42 -5.78 6.62
C SER A 85 17.24 -7.05 6.85
N GLY A 86 16.99 -7.84 7.90
CA GLY A 86 17.76 -9.06 8.21
C GLY A 86 18.98 -8.85 9.11
N GLY A 87 19.14 -7.66 9.69
CA GLY A 87 20.21 -7.33 10.65
C GLY A 87 20.91 -6.01 10.36
N LEU A 88 21.83 -5.63 11.25
CA LEU A 88 22.47 -4.30 11.26
C LEU A 88 23.23 -3.99 9.96
N LYS A 89 24.06 -4.90 9.45
CA LYS A 89 24.88 -4.66 8.25
C LYS A 89 24.02 -4.54 6.99
N GLU A 90 23.04 -5.43 6.83
CA GLU A 90 22.09 -5.41 5.71
C GLU A 90 21.24 -4.14 5.75
N ALA A 91 20.78 -3.72 6.94
CA ALA A 91 20.03 -2.49 7.13
C ALA A 91 20.80 -1.26 6.63
N HIS A 92 22.08 -1.09 6.98
CA HIS A 92 22.86 0.03 6.48
C HIS A 92 23.00 0.00 4.95
N ALA A 93 23.27 -1.17 4.36
CA ALA A 93 23.39 -1.31 2.92
C ALA A 93 22.08 -0.97 2.21
N VAL A 94 20.94 -1.48 2.71
CA VAL A 94 19.60 -1.21 2.18
C VAL A 94 19.24 0.25 2.34
N LEU A 95 19.47 0.85 3.52
CA LEU A 95 19.22 2.26 3.76
C LEU A 95 20.00 3.15 2.79
N ASN A 96 21.31 2.90 2.64
CA ASN A 96 22.16 3.68 1.73
C ASN A 96 21.65 3.58 0.30
N HIS A 97 21.33 2.36 -0.17
CA HIS A 97 20.75 2.17 -1.50
C HIS A 97 19.44 2.95 -1.68
N LEU A 98 18.51 2.87 -0.72
CA LEU A 98 17.24 3.59 -0.78
C LEU A 98 17.45 5.12 -0.71
N CYS A 99 18.40 5.62 0.08
CA CYS A 99 18.75 7.03 0.15
C CYS A 99 19.33 7.55 -1.17
N GLU A 100 20.24 6.80 -1.80
CA GLU A 100 20.81 7.12 -3.13
C GLU A 100 19.73 7.26 -4.21
N HIS A 101 18.63 6.50 -4.08
CA HIS A 101 17.50 6.54 -5.00
C HIS A 101 16.38 7.50 -4.56
N GLY A 102 16.59 8.30 -3.50
CA GLY A 102 15.59 9.24 -2.97
C GLY A 102 14.33 8.55 -2.40
N LYS A 103 14.46 7.29 -1.99
CA LYS A 103 13.40 6.43 -1.46
C LYS A 103 13.43 6.29 0.06
N ALA A 104 14.54 6.58 0.71
CA ALA A 104 14.63 6.60 2.16
C ALA A 104 15.29 7.89 2.67
N LYS A 105 15.01 8.22 3.93
CA LYS A 105 15.73 9.26 4.66
C LYS A 105 15.89 8.85 6.12
N TYR A 106 17.12 8.98 6.61
CA TYR A 106 17.44 8.75 8.01
C TYR A 106 16.91 9.90 8.88
N LEU A 107 16.31 9.55 10.01
CA LEU A 107 15.75 10.48 10.99
C LEU A 107 16.46 10.30 12.31
N VAL A 108 16.87 11.42 12.91
CA VAL A 108 17.46 11.45 14.24
C VAL A 108 16.78 12.52 15.06
N ILE A 109 16.29 12.15 16.25
CA ILE A 109 15.72 13.06 17.22
C ILE A 109 16.61 13.00 18.47
N ASN A 110 17.23 14.13 18.79
CA ASN A 110 18.03 14.28 20.00
C ASN A 110 17.35 15.27 20.94
N LYS A 111 16.47 14.77 21.82
CA LYS A 111 15.80 15.58 22.85
C LYS A 111 16.24 15.21 24.26
N LYS A 112 16.12 13.93 24.63
CA LYS A 112 16.51 13.38 25.95
C LYS A 112 17.24 12.06 25.78
N ASP A 113 16.62 11.18 25.01
CA ASP A 113 17.22 9.96 24.49
C ASP A 113 17.45 10.14 22.99
N LEU A 114 18.51 9.52 22.46
CA LEU A 114 18.77 9.45 21.02
C LEU A 114 17.74 8.50 20.41
N MET A 115 16.88 9.03 19.54
CA MET A 115 15.91 8.23 18.79
C MET A 115 16.28 8.25 17.32
N GLU A 116 16.39 7.05 16.76
CA GLU A 116 16.79 6.83 15.39
C GLU A 116 15.65 6.17 14.63
N GLY A 117 15.42 6.61 13.40
CA GLY A 117 14.36 6.12 12.56
C GLY A 117 14.66 6.29 11.09
N VAL A 118 13.79 5.73 10.26
CA VAL A 118 13.87 5.81 8.81
C VAL A 118 12.49 6.15 8.27
N LYS A 119 12.44 7.17 7.42
CA LYS A 119 11.31 7.44 6.54
C LYS A 119 11.54 6.74 5.21
N VAL A 120 10.58 5.96 4.73
CA VAL A 120 10.67 5.18 3.50
C VAL A 120 9.49 5.51 2.59
N SER A 121 9.74 5.75 1.31
CA SER A 121 8.70 5.88 0.29
C SER A 121 8.19 4.49 -0.07
N LEU A 122 6.88 4.30 0.06
CA LEU A 122 6.21 3.06 -0.35
C LEU A 122 5.68 3.16 -1.79
N SER A 123 5.60 4.37 -2.33
CA SER A 123 5.15 4.62 -3.70
C SER A 123 6.30 4.66 -4.70
N ALA A 124 5.96 4.60 -6.00
CA ALA A 124 6.91 4.84 -7.08
C ALA A 124 7.48 6.28 -7.07
N ARG A 125 6.87 7.22 -6.35
CA ARG A 125 7.32 8.61 -6.22
C ARG A 125 8.55 8.74 -5.31
N ALA A 126 9.35 9.78 -5.54
CA ALA A 126 10.42 10.20 -4.64
C ALA A 126 9.85 10.63 -3.28
N LEU A 127 10.66 10.54 -2.23
CA LEU A 127 10.25 10.95 -0.88
C LEU A 127 9.94 12.45 -0.82
N SER A 128 8.80 12.77 -0.19
CA SER A 128 8.53 14.11 0.31
C SER A 128 9.51 14.47 1.44
N GLY A 129 9.72 15.77 1.65
CA GLY A 129 10.55 16.27 2.74
C GLY A 129 10.11 15.75 4.11
N THR A 130 11.06 15.72 5.06
CA THR A 130 10.76 15.42 6.47
C THR A 130 9.91 16.55 7.04
N THR A 131 8.75 16.19 7.57
CA THR A 131 7.80 17.07 8.24
C THR A 131 7.93 16.95 9.75
N SER A 132 7.36 17.89 10.50
CA SER A 132 7.28 17.77 11.97
C SER A 132 6.47 16.54 12.38
N LEU A 133 5.41 16.22 11.63
CA LEU A 133 4.57 15.05 11.86
C LEU A 133 5.36 13.74 11.80
N ASP A 134 6.31 13.61 10.85
CA ASP A 134 7.19 12.44 10.76
C ASP A 134 8.01 12.23 12.05
N LEU A 135 8.48 13.34 12.65
CA LEU A 135 9.28 13.28 13.88
C LEU A 135 8.40 12.95 15.10
N ASP A 136 7.20 13.52 15.17
CA ASP A 136 6.24 13.23 16.24
C ASP A 136 5.74 11.77 16.14
N TRP A 137 5.51 11.27 14.93
CA TRP A 137 5.18 9.87 14.66
C TRP A 137 6.30 8.93 15.09
N LEU A 138 7.56 9.23 14.72
CA LEU A 138 8.73 8.46 15.17
C LEU A 138 8.82 8.42 16.71
N HIS A 139 8.58 9.57 17.37
CA HIS A 139 8.58 9.65 18.82
C HIS A 139 7.47 8.81 19.45
N LEU A 140 6.27 8.78 18.87
CA LEU A 140 5.17 7.94 19.34
C LEU A 140 5.48 6.45 19.19
N ILE A 141 5.97 5.99 18.02
CA ILE A 141 6.37 4.59 17.83
C ILE A 141 7.48 4.20 18.82
N TRP A 142 8.49 5.05 18.98
CA TRP A 142 9.57 4.80 19.94
C TRP A 142 9.03 4.70 21.38
N THR A 143 8.04 5.54 21.73
CA THR A 143 7.39 5.49 23.04
C THR A 143 6.65 4.18 23.25
N VAL A 144 5.96 3.65 22.23
CA VAL A 144 5.33 2.32 22.24
C VAL A 144 6.37 1.25 22.55
N GLU A 145 7.45 1.19 21.77
CA GLU A 145 8.53 0.19 21.95
C GLU A 145 9.16 0.27 23.35
N LYS A 146 9.33 1.49 23.87
CA LYS A 146 9.84 1.70 25.23
C LYS A 146 8.89 1.18 26.30
N LEU A 147 7.59 1.42 26.15
CA LEU A 147 6.56 0.93 27.08
C LEU A 147 6.43 -0.59 27.02
N GLU A 148 6.48 -1.20 25.84
CA GLU A 148 6.49 -2.66 25.67
C GLU A 148 7.71 -3.28 26.36
N HIS A 149 8.89 -2.70 26.19
CA HIS A 149 10.09 -3.15 26.87
C HIS A 149 9.96 -3.05 28.41
N GLN A 150 9.43 -1.93 28.92
CA GLN A 150 9.15 -1.78 30.35
C GLN A 150 8.16 -2.82 30.86
N LEU A 151 7.12 -3.12 30.08
CA LEU A 151 6.11 -4.13 30.41
C LEU A 151 6.74 -5.52 30.54
N ASN A 152 7.64 -5.89 29.61
CA ASN A 152 8.38 -7.15 29.68
C ASN A 152 9.27 -7.22 30.93
N VAL A 153 9.99 -6.15 31.27
CA VAL A 153 10.81 -6.08 32.50
C VAL A 153 9.94 -6.26 33.75
N ILE A 154 8.76 -5.63 33.81
CA ILE A 154 7.81 -5.77 34.91
C ILE A 154 7.30 -7.21 35.00
N ASP A 155 6.94 -7.83 33.87
CA ASP A 155 6.44 -9.22 33.82
C ASP A 155 7.51 -10.22 34.29
N GLN A 156 8.77 -10.04 33.86
CA GLN A 156 9.89 -10.83 34.36
C GLN A 156 10.11 -10.66 35.87
N ARG A 157 10.02 -9.42 36.38
CA ARG A 157 10.12 -9.15 37.82
C ARG A 157 9.00 -9.85 38.58
N TRP A 158 7.77 -9.77 38.07
CA TRP A 158 6.62 -10.45 38.65
C TRP A 158 6.81 -11.98 38.71
N LYS A 159 7.29 -12.59 37.61
CA LYS A 159 7.60 -14.03 37.53
C LYS A 159 8.65 -14.43 38.57
N ARG A 160 9.73 -13.66 38.71
CA ARG A 160 10.79 -13.89 39.71
C ARG A 160 10.26 -13.77 41.14
N SER A 161 9.51 -12.71 41.46
CA SER A 161 8.91 -12.54 42.79
C SER A 161 7.90 -13.66 43.10
N ARG A 162 7.13 -14.14 42.11
CA ARG A 162 6.23 -15.29 42.27
C ARG A 162 6.97 -16.57 42.58
N ALA A 163 8.03 -16.89 41.83
CA ALA A 163 8.85 -18.07 42.08
C ALA A 163 9.48 -18.03 43.49
N SER A 164 10.02 -16.88 43.89
CA SER A 164 10.59 -16.68 45.22
C SER A 164 9.56 -16.81 46.35
N ALA A 165 8.34 -16.27 46.15
CA ALA A 165 7.24 -16.42 47.11
C ALA A 165 6.86 -17.89 47.32
N LEU A 166 6.72 -18.65 46.22
CA LEU A 166 6.37 -20.07 46.26
C LEU A 166 7.47 -20.91 46.93
N ALA A 167 8.74 -20.64 46.62
CA ALA A 167 9.87 -21.31 47.26
C ALA A 167 9.91 -21.03 48.77
N SER A 168 9.72 -19.77 49.17
CA SER A 168 9.70 -19.37 50.59
C SER A 168 8.54 -20.00 51.35
N LEU A 169 7.38 -20.16 50.70
CA LEU A 169 6.21 -20.83 51.30
C LEU A 169 6.49 -22.32 51.52
N LYS A 170 7.13 -23.00 50.56
CA LYS A 170 7.54 -24.41 50.68
C LYS A 170 8.55 -24.62 51.82
N LEU A 171 9.45 -23.67 52.03
CA LEU A 171 10.43 -23.67 53.12
C LEU A 171 9.85 -23.20 54.48
N GLY A 172 8.56 -22.88 54.54
CA GLY A 172 7.89 -22.41 55.77
C GLY A 172 8.24 -20.98 56.19
N ASN A 173 9.02 -20.23 55.39
CA ASN A 173 9.43 -18.86 55.71
C ASN A 173 8.35 -17.85 55.31
N LYS A 174 7.37 -17.66 56.21
CA LYS A 174 6.20 -16.79 56.00
C LYS A 174 6.56 -15.31 55.77
N GLN A 175 7.60 -14.79 56.44
CA GLN A 175 7.97 -13.37 56.33
C GLN A 175 8.51 -13.03 54.93
N VAL A 176 9.40 -13.86 54.39
CA VAL A 176 9.95 -13.68 53.05
C VAL A 176 8.86 -13.88 51.98
N ALA A 177 8.00 -14.88 52.15
CA ALA A 177 6.86 -15.08 51.25
C ALA A 177 5.93 -13.86 51.20
N LEU A 178 5.65 -13.24 52.35
CA LEU A 178 4.81 -12.04 52.43
C LEU A 178 5.48 -10.81 51.79
N LYS A 179 6.80 -10.64 51.94
CA LYS A 179 7.56 -9.59 51.24
C LYS A 179 7.47 -9.78 49.72
N CYS A 180 7.73 -10.98 49.23
CA CYS A 180 7.63 -11.28 47.79
C CYS A 180 6.20 -11.08 47.26
N ALA A 181 5.16 -11.40 48.04
CA ALA A 181 3.77 -11.14 47.66
C ALA A 181 3.46 -9.63 47.54
N ARG A 182 4.01 -8.79 48.43
CA ARG A 182 3.90 -7.33 48.31
C ARG A 182 4.59 -6.81 47.05
N GLU A 183 5.78 -7.32 46.75
CA GLU A 183 6.50 -6.97 45.50
C GLU A 183 5.72 -7.38 44.25
N MET A 184 5.08 -8.56 44.25
CA MET A 184 4.19 -8.98 43.16
C MET A 184 3.00 -8.04 42.99
N LYS A 185 2.37 -7.61 44.09
CA LYS A 185 1.25 -6.66 44.03
C LYS A 185 1.68 -5.32 43.45
N LEU A 186 2.83 -4.79 43.87
CA LEU A 186 3.39 -3.56 43.30
C LEU A 186 3.72 -3.72 41.81
N ALA A 187 4.29 -4.86 41.40
CA ALA A 187 4.56 -5.15 40.00
C ALA A 187 3.27 -5.24 39.16
N SER A 188 2.19 -5.80 39.70
CA SER A 188 0.88 -5.82 39.04
C SER A 188 0.32 -4.41 38.83
N LEU A 189 0.36 -3.57 39.87
CA LEU A 189 -0.11 -2.19 39.75
C LEU A 189 0.74 -1.38 38.75
N SER A 190 2.06 -1.59 38.70
CA SER A 190 2.90 -0.95 37.68
C SER A 190 2.60 -1.47 36.28
N ARG A 191 2.30 -2.77 36.14
CA ARG A 191 1.90 -3.39 34.87
C ARG A 191 0.62 -2.73 34.34
N GLU A 192 -0.41 -2.63 35.18
CA GLU A 192 -1.68 -2.01 34.83
C GLU A 192 -1.50 -0.56 34.35
N LYS A 193 -0.69 0.24 35.07
CA LYS A 193 -0.39 1.62 34.66
C LYS A 193 0.36 1.69 33.33
N CYS A 194 1.37 0.83 33.14
CA CYS A 194 2.16 0.78 31.91
C CYS A 194 1.29 0.37 30.71
N THR A 195 0.44 -0.65 30.87
CA THR A 195 -0.50 -1.09 29.84
C THR A 195 -1.54 -0.02 29.51
N ALA A 196 -2.08 0.69 30.51
CA ALA A 196 -3.01 1.79 30.25
C ALA A 196 -2.36 2.92 29.44
N LEU A 197 -1.10 3.26 29.72
CA LEU A 197 -0.35 4.24 28.93
C LEU A 197 -0.08 3.74 27.50
N LEU A 198 0.33 2.49 27.34
CA LEU A 198 0.60 1.86 26.05
C LEU A 198 -0.65 1.91 25.15
N ASN A 199 -1.79 1.43 25.67
CA ASN A 199 -3.06 1.43 24.94
C ASN A 199 -3.45 2.84 24.48
N ARG A 200 -3.22 3.87 25.32
CA ARG A 200 -3.52 5.26 24.96
C ARG A 200 -2.62 5.78 23.83
N VAL A 201 -1.33 5.42 23.82
CA VAL A 201 -0.41 5.83 22.75
C VAL A 201 -0.75 5.10 21.44
N GLU A 202 -1.08 3.81 21.51
CA GLU A 202 -1.53 3.02 20.36
C GLU A 202 -2.84 3.56 19.77
N GLU A 203 -3.80 3.96 20.62
CA GLU A 203 -5.04 4.62 20.19
C GLU A 203 -4.74 5.93 19.45
N VAL A 204 -3.82 6.76 19.95
CA VAL A 204 -3.41 8.00 19.28
C VAL A 204 -2.76 7.70 17.92
N LEU A 205 -1.90 6.69 17.84
CA LEU A 205 -1.30 6.25 16.56
C LEU A 205 -2.36 5.78 15.57
N ALA A 206 -3.36 5.02 16.02
CA ALA A 206 -4.46 4.54 15.18
C ALA A 206 -5.29 5.72 14.63
N VAL A 207 -5.69 6.67 15.49
CA VAL A 207 -6.44 7.85 15.08
C VAL A 207 -5.67 8.70 14.06
N ILE A 208 -4.35 8.86 14.24
CA ILE A 208 -3.52 9.60 13.27
C ILE A 208 -3.44 8.83 11.94
N ALA A 209 -3.26 7.51 11.96
CA ALA A 209 -3.24 6.68 10.75
C ALA A 209 -4.57 6.76 9.98
N ASP A 210 -5.70 6.68 10.68
CA ASP A 210 -7.03 6.81 10.09
C ASP A 210 -7.24 8.21 9.49
N ALA A 211 -6.75 9.26 10.16
CA ALA A 211 -6.82 10.63 9.64
C ALA A 211 -5.94 10.84 8.40
N GLU A 212 -4.73 10.25 8.37
CA GLU A 212 -3.86 10.28 7.19
C GLU A 212 -4.49 9.54 6.00
N ALA A 213 -5.03 8.34 6.22
CA ALA A 213 -5.73 7.59 5.19
C ALA A 213 -6.96 8.36 4.66
N SER A 214 -7.76 8.94 5.55
CA SER A 214 -8.93 9.76 5.18
C SER A 214 -8.52 10.99 4.36
N LYS A 215 -7.40 11.62 4.69
CA LYS A 215 -6.83 12.73 3.92
C LYS A 215 -6.41 12.31 2.51
N GLU A 216 -5.72 11.17 2.37
CA GLU A 216 -5.33 10.65 1.06
C GLU A 216 -6.56 10.32 0.18
N VAL A 217 -7.60 9.72 0.76
CA VAL A 217 -8.87 9.45 0.06
C VAL A 217 -9.56 10.74 -0.38
N ALA A 218 -9.63 11.76 0.50
CA ALA A 218 -10.23 13.04 0.17
C ALA A 218 -9.49 13.75 -0.98
N GLU A 219 -8.15 13.71 -0.99
CA GLU A 219 -7.35 14.26 -2.10
C GLU A 219 -7.58 13.50 -3.40
N ALA A 220 -7.68 12.17 -3.37
CA ALA A 220 -7.99 11.37 -4.55
C ALA A 220 -9.36 11.72 -5.15
N ILE A 221 -10.39 11.88 -4.30
CA ILE A 221 -11.73 12.32 -4.72
C ILE A 221 -11.65 13.73 -5.34
N ARG A 222 -10.95 14.67 -4.68
CA ARG A 222 -10.80 16.05 -5.18
C ARG A 222 -10.15 16.08 -6.56
N ILE A 223 -9.10 15.29 -6.78
CA ILE A 223 -8.42 15.16 -8.08
C ILE A 223 -9.38 14.58 -9.12
N GLY A 224 -10.11 13.52 -8.78
CA GLY A 224 -11.11 12.91 -9.67
C GLY A 224 -12.21 13.90 -10.09
N THR A 225 -12.78 14.64 -9.13
CA THR A 225 -13.80 15.66 -9.40
C THR A 225 -13.25 16.80 -10.27
N GLN A 226 -12.02 17.26 -10.02
CA GLN A 226 -11.39 18.29 -10.84
C GLN A 226 -11.17 17.78 -12.28
N ALA A 227 -10.72 16.54 -12.46
CA ALA A 227 -10.55 15.95 -13.78
C ALA A 227 -11.89 15.83 -14.53
N ILE A 228 -12.97 15.42 -13.86
CA ILE A 228 -14.33 15.40 -14.45
C ILE A 228 -14.73 16.79 -14.94
N LYS A 229 -14.49 17.82 -14.10
CA LYS A 229 -14.80 19.21 -14.42
C LYS A 229 -13.97 19.75 -15.58
N GLU A 230 -12.67 19.45 -15.63
CA GLU A 230 -11.77 19.89 -16.71
C GLU A 230 -12.07 19.22 -18.05
N ASN A 231 -12.50 17.96 -18.03
CA ASN A 231 -12.90 17.24 -19.24
C ASN A 231 -14.33 17.56 -19.69
N GLY A 232 -15.02 18.51 -19.03
CA GLY A 232 -16.36 18.93 -19.41
C GLY A 232 -17.39 17.80 -19.37
N ILE A 233 -17.15 16.72 -18.60
CA ILE A 233 -18.09 15.61 -18.49
C ILE A 233 -19.25 16.10 -17.63
N ASN A 234 -20.23 16.73 -18.28
CA ASN A 234 -21.49 17.12 -17.69
C ASN A 234 -22.48 15.96 -17.82
N TYR A 235 -23.20 15.66 -16.73
CA TYR A 235 -24.22 14.61 -16.72
C TYR A 235 -25.26 14.85 -17.83
N ASP A 236 -25.69 16.10 -18.00
CA ASP A 236 -26.70 16.48 -18.98
C ASP A 236 -26.21 16.32 -20.43
N GLU A 237 -24.93 16.60 -20.70
CA GLU A 237 -24.34 16.43 -22.03
C GLU A 237 -24.13 14.96 -22.39
N VAL A 238 -23.80 14.13 -21.40
CA VAL A 238 -23.71 12.67 -21.59
C VAL A 238 -25.09 12.08 -21.88
N GLU A 239 -26.13 12.50 -21.14
CA GLU A 239 -27.51 12.05 -21.38
C GLU A 239 -28.00 12.48 -22.78
N LEU A 240 -27.71 13.72 -23.19
CA LEU A 240 -28.06 14.21 -24.53
C LEU A 240 -27.37 13.40 -25.63
N CYS A 241 -26.05 13.16 -25.52
CA CYS A 241 -25.31 12.33 -26.47
C CYS A 241 -25.83 10.88 -26.51
N LEU A 242 -26.24 10.31 -25.37
CA LEU A 242 -26.84 8.97 -25.34
C LEU A 242 -28.21 8.94 -26.01
N GLN A 243 -29.02 9.99 -25.84
CA GLN A 243 -30.30 10.12 -26.52
C GLN A 243 -30.12 10.30 -28.03
N GLU A 244 -29.22 11.18 -28.46
CA GLU A 244 -28.87 11.37 -29.87
C GLU A 244 -28.35 10.08 -30.50
N LEU A 245 -27.50 9.33 -29.79
CA LEU A 245 -27.02 8.02 -30.25
C LEU A 245 -28.18 7.02 -30.39
N SER A 246 -29.12 6.99 -29.44
CA SER A 246 -30.30 6.12 -29.53
C SER A 246 -31.19 6.49 -30.72
N GLU A 247 -31.37 7.77 -31.00
CA GLU A 247 -32.11 8.27 -32.16
C GLU A 247 -31.36 7.94 -33.47
N CYS A 248 -30.03 8.02 -33.49
CA CYS A 248 -29.19 7.57 -34.60
C CYS A 248 -29.31 6.06 -34.84
N ILE A 249 -29.32 5.23 -33.78
CA ILE A 249 -29.49 3.78 -33.90
C ILE A 249 -30.88 3.45 -34.44
N GLU A 250 -31.93 4.10 -33.94
CA GLU A 250 -33.30 3.86 -34.38
C GLU A 250 -33.51 4.31 -35.84
N SER A 251 -32.95 5.47 -36.22
CA SER A 251 -32.99 5.92 -37.62
C SER A 251 -32.18 5.01 -38.55
N GLN A 252 -31.03 4.49 -38.12
CA GLN A 252 -30.26 3.50 -38.88
C GLN A 252 -31.07 2.21 -39.08
N LYS A 253 -31.75 1.73 -38.03
CA LYS A 253 -32.62 0.56 -38.09
C LYS A 253 -33.81 0.77 -39.03
N GLN A 254 -34.42 1.95 -39.02
CA GLN A 254 -35.49 2.32 -39.97
C GLN A 254 -34.97 2.41 -41.41
N ILE A 255 -33.77 2.94 -41.62
CA ILE A 255 -33.12 2.95 -42.95
C ILE A 255 -32.87 1.52 -43.41
N GLU A 256 -32.38 0.64 -42.54
CA GLU A 256 -32.16 -0.78 -42.85
C GLU A 256 -33.47 -1.52 -43.13
N GLU A 257 -34.55 -1.20 -42.41
CA GLU A 257 -35.89 -1.74 -42.69
C GLU A 257 -36.44 -1.24 -44.04
N ILE A 258 -36.25 0.04 -44.37
CA ILE A 258 -36.64 0.59 -45.69
C ILE A 258 -35.79 0.00 -46.80
N LEU A 259 -34.48 -0.15 -46.60
CA LEU A 259 -33.58 -0.73 -47.59
C LEU A 259 -33.85 -2.23 -47.76
N GLY A 260 -34.11 -2.94 -46.67
CA GLY A 260 -34.50 -4.35 -46.66
C GLY A 260 -35.89 -4.59 -47.25
N SER A 261 -36.82 -3.64 -47.12
CA SER A 261 -38.13 -3.69 -47.78
C SER A 261 -38.10 -3.21 -49.24
N ASN A 262 -37.21 -2.28 -49.61
CA ASN A 262 -36.96 -1.93 -51.02
C ASN A 262 -36.13 -3.00 -51.76
N ALA A 263 -35.35 -3.82 -51.05
CA ALA A 263 -34.68 -4.98 -51.61
C ALA A 263 -35.68 -6.09 -52.01
N ALA A 264 -36.92 -6.06 -51.50
CA ALA A 264 -38.00 -6.91 -52.01
C ALA A 264 -38.53 -6.49 -53.41
N GLY A 265 -38.01 -5.39 -53.98
CA GLY A 265 -38.40 -4.87 -55.29
C GLY A 265 -37.31 -4.90 -56.36
N ALA A 266 -36.09 -5.36 -56.03
CA ALA A 266 -35.13 -5.80 -57.03
C ALA A 266 -35.18 -7.32 -57.03
N GLU A 267 -36.02 -7.88 -57.93
CA GLU A 267 -35.89 -9.26 -58.37
C GLU A 267 -34.49 -9.43 -58.96
N ILE A 268 -33.49 -9.66 -58.10
CA ILE A 268 -32.44 -10.59 -58.48
C ILE A 268 -33.14 -11.92 -58.31
N GLU A 269 -33.53 -12.54 -59.41
CA GLU A 269 -34.13 -13.87 -59.39
C GLU A 269 -33.19 -14.76 -58.58
N ASP A 270 -33.68 -15.36 -57.49
CA ASP A 270 -32.89 -16.29 -56.66
C ASP A 270 -32.27 -17.39 -57.54
N GLU A 271 -32.86 -17.68 -58.70
CA GLU A 271 -32.38 -18.60 -59.72
C GLU A 271 -31.07 -18.13 -60.40
N ASP A 272 -30.89 -16.83 -60.64
CA ASP A 272 -29.62 -16.26 -61.15
C ASP A 272 -28.52 -16.29 -60.07
N ILE A 273 -28.87 -16.06 -58.80
CA ILE A 273 -27.91 -16.15 -57.66
C ILE A 273 -27.54 -17.60 -57.38
N GLU A 274 -28.50 -18.53 -57.49
CA GLU A 274 -28.28 -19.96 -57.26
C GLU A 274 -27.49 -20.58 -58.44
N GLU A 275 -27.66 -20.07 -59.66
CA GLU A 275 -26.84 -20.42 -60.82
C GLU A 275 -25.41 -19.81 -60.72
N GLU A 276 -25.25 -18.55 -60.29
CA GLU A 276 -23.92 -17.95 -60.01
C GLU A 276 -23.21 -18.62 -58.81
N LEU A 277 -23.94 -19.03 -57.77
CA LEU A 277 -23.39 -19.79 -56.63
C LEU A 277 -22.95 -21.19 -57.07
N LYS A 278 -23.73 -21.84 -57.93
CA LYS A 278 -23.38 -23.14 -58.53
C LYS A 278 -22.21 -23.03 -59.51
N GLU A 279 -22.09 -21.92 -60.24
CA GLU A 279 -20.92 -21.61 -61.08
C GLU A 279 -19.67 -21.34 -60.23
N LEU A 280 -19.80 -20.63 -59.10
CA LEU A 280 -18.72 -20.44 -58.12
C LEU A 280 -18.31 -21.76 -57.44
N GLU A 281 -19.25 -22.64 -57.08
CA GLU A 281 -18.96 -23.98 -56.54
C GLU A 281 -18.31 -24.89 -57.59
N MET A 282 -18.72 -24.81 -58.86
CA MET A 282 -18.12 -25.57 -59.97
C MET A 282 -16.72 -25.05 -60.34
N ASN A 283 -16.49 -23.73 -60.25
CA ASN A 283 -15.18 -23.10 -60.44
C ASN A 283 -14.17 -23.45 -59.33
N PHE A 284 -14.64 -23.87 -58.15
CA PHE A 284 -13.79 -24.44 -57.09
C PHE A 284 -13.59 -25.96 -57.22
N ALA A 285 -14.34 -26.66 -58.08
CA ALA A 285 -14.37 -28.12 -58.15
C ALA A 285 -13.44 -28.76 -59.21
N GLU A 286 -12.86 -28.02 -60.14
CA GLU A 286 -11.96 -28.56 -61.17
C GLU A 286 -10.58 -27.87 -61.21
N VAL A 287 -9.69 -28.23 -60.29
CA VAL A 287 -8.33 -28.76 -60.62
C VAL A 287 -7.84 -29.62 -59.45
N PRO A 288 -7.81 -30.96 -59.60
CA PRO A 288 -7.01 -31.83 -58.76
C PRO A 288 -5.63 -32.12 -59.39
N THR A 289 -4.60 -32.13 -58.51
CA THR A 289 -3.31 -32.84 -58.62
C THR A 289 -2.26 -32.25 -59.59
N GLN A 290 -0.96 -32.05 -59.30
CA GLN A 290 0.08 -32.77 -58.50
C GLN A 290 1.23 -31.74 -58.26
N THR A 291 2.08 -31.70 -57.21
CA THR A 291 2.84 -32.73 -56.48
C THR A 291 3.41 -32.16 -55.16
N SER A 292 3.40 -32.98 -54.09
CA SER A 292 4.31 -33.06 -52.92
C SER A 292 4.70 -31.75 -52.19
N THR A 293 4.35 -31.51 -50.93
CA THR A 293 4.59 -32.28 -49.68
C THR A 293 3.79 -31.53 -48.60
N GLY A 294 3.04 -32.06 -47.64
CA GLY A 294 2.90 -33.39 -47.07
C GLY A 294 2.63 -33.18 -45.57
N VAL A 295 1.39 -33.50 -45.13
CA VAL A 295 0.87 -33.75 -43.74
C VAL A 295 1.01 -32.64 -42.68
N ASP A 296 0.00 -32.26 -41.88
CA ASP A 296 -1.36 -32.77 -41.66
C ASP A 296 -2.16 -31.79 -40.78
N ALA A 297 -3.48 -31.85 -40.93
CA ALA A 297 -4.51 -31.61 -39.91
C ALA A 297 -4.81 -30.18 -39.43
N VAL A 298 -5.76 -29.56 -40.14
CA VAL A 298 -6.86 -28.76 -39.58
C VAL A 298 -7.57 -29.55 -38.47
N VAL A 299 -7.70 -28.93 -37.30
CA VAL A 299 -8.76 -29.21 -36.33
C VAL A 299 -9.39 -27.87 -35.96
N ALA A 300 -10.66 -27.74 -36.32
CA ALA A 300 -11.76 -27.12 -35.58
C ALA A 300 -11.49 -25.88 -34.70
N GLY A 301 -12.32 -24.84 -34.90
CA GLY A 301 -12.65 -23.95 -33.79
C GLY A 301 -13.09 -22.53 -34.15
N THR A 302 -14.27 -22.37 -34.76
CA THR A 302 -15.03 -21.10 -34.73
C THR A 302 -15.61 -20.82 -33.33
N GLN A 303 -14.82 -21.09 -32.28
CA GLN A 303 -15.22 -21.05 -30.87
C GLN A 303 -14.37 -20.04 -30.05
N GLU A 304 -13.22 -19.59 -30.56
CA GLU A 304 -12.24 -18.81 -29.77
C GLU A 304 -12.58 -17.33 -29.54
N THR A 305 -13.46 -16.70 -30.33
CA THR A 305 -13.83 -15.29 -30.09
C THR A 305 -14.94 -15.13 -29.04
N ALA A 306 -15.77 -16.17 -28.85
CA ALA A 306 -16.81 -16.20 -27.82
C ALA A 306 -16.23 -16.57 -26.44
N ASP A 307 -15.26 -17.49 -26.40
CA ASP A 307 -14.62 -17.90 -25.14
C ASP A 307 -13.70 -16.80 -24.56
N ALA A 308 -13.05 -16.00 -25.42
CA ALA A 308 -12.25 -14.84 -25.00
C ALA A 308 -13.10 -13.70 -24.38
N LEU A 309 -14.33 -13.50 -24.85
CA LEU A 309 -15.27 -12.52 -24.27
C LEU A 309 -15.94 -13.06 -22.99
N SER A 310 -16.24 -14.35 -22.94
CA SER A 310 -16.84 -15.02 -21.78
C SER A 310 -15.90 -15.11 -20.58
N GLU A 311 -14.60 -15.37 -20.80
CA GLU A 311 -13.61 -15.40 -19.73
C GLU A 311 -13.30 -14.00 -19.18
N SER A 312 -13.43 -12.96 -20.02
CA SER A 312 -13.23 -11.57 -19.62
C SER A 312 -14.41 -11.00 -18.81
N LEU A 313 -15.62 -11.51 -19.02
CA LEU A 313 -16.82 -11.13 -18.26
C LEU A 313 -17.01 -11.95 -16.97
N SER A 314 -16.52 -13.19 -16.93
CA SER A 314 -16.62 -14.06 -15.75
C SER A 314 -15.70 -13.67 -14.57
N LYS A 315 -14.74 -12.74 -14.79
CA LYS A 315 -13.83 -12.21 -13.74
C LYS A 315 -14.38 -10.96 -13.03
N LEU A 316 -15.59 -10.50 -13.34
CA LEU A 316 -16.27 -9.40 -12.66
C LEU A 316 -17.40 -9.90 -11.76
N HIS A 317 -17.05 -10.49 -10.61
CA HIS A 317 -18.00 -10.64 -9.51
C HIS A 317 -17.89 -9.46 -8.55
N LEU A 318 -18.69 -8.42 -8.81
CA LEU A 318 -19.01 -7.38 -7.82
C LEU A 318 -20.47 -7.52 -7.40
N THR A 319 -20.73 -8.35 -6.39
CA THR A 319 -21.95 -8.24 -5.60
C THR A 319 -21.78 -7.11 -4.59
N ARG A 320 -22.24 -5.93 -5.00
CA ARG A 320 -22.56 -4.79 -4.13
C ARG A 320 -23.66 -5.21 -3.15
N HIS A 321 -23.29 -5.54 -1.92
CA HIS A 321 -24.15 -5.26 -0.79
C HIS A 321 -23.72 -3.94 -0.17
N ALA A 322 -24.42 -2.86 -0.54
CA ALA A 322 -24.78 -1.77 0.37
C ALA A 322 -25.49 -0.64 -0.39
N ARG A 323 -26.83 -0.67 -0.39
CA ARG A 323 -27.62 0.55 -0.27
C ARG A 323 -29.00 0.22 0.31
N LYS A 324 -29.00 -0.08 1.61
CA LYS A 324 -30.19 0.04 2.46
C LYS A 324 -30.35 1.46 3.02
N ASP A 325 -29.53 2.42 2.59
CA ASP A 325 -29.54 3.77 3.15
C ASP A 325 -30.13 4.83 2.20
N LEU A 326 -31.14 4.45 1.40
CA LEU A 326 -31.98 5.42 0.67
C LEU A 326 -33.39 5.60 1.26
N GLU A 327 -33.71 4.98 2.39
CA GLU A 327 -35.01 5.16 3.07
C GLU A 327 -34.99 6.23 4.19
N ALA A 328 -33.90 6.99 4.38
CA ALA A 328 -33.87 8.07 5.37
C ALA A 328 -34.16 9.48 4.81
N GLU A 329 -34.23 9.65 3.48
CA GLU A 329 -34.55 10.96 2.86
C GLU A 329 -35.95 11.05 2.26
N HIS A 330 -36.87 10.15 2.63
CA HIS A 330 -38.29 10.26 2.24
C HIS A 330 -39.23 10.69 3.38
N ALA A 331 -38.70 11.26 4.47
CA ALA A 331 -39.47 11.65 5.65
C ALA A 331 -39.73 13.16 5.81
N VAL A 332 -39.37 14.03 4.86
CA VAL A 332 -39.51 15.49 5.05
C VAL A 332 -40.53 16.18 4.13
N GLU A 333 -41.08 15.51 3.12
CA GLU A 333 -42.17 16.11 2.32
C GLU A 333 -43.43 15.24 2.31
N SER A 334 -44.22 15.35 3.37
CA SER A 334 -45.66 15.19 3.26
C SER A 334 -46.39 15.98 4.36
N MET A 335 -47.20 16.92 3.90
CA MET A 335 -48.36 17.53 4.59
C MET A 335 -48.08 18.58 5.66
N GLY A 336 -48.12 19.84 5.21
CA GLY A 336 -48.59 20.94 6.04
C GLY A 336 -50.11 20.85 6.28
N ALA A 337 -50.55 21.31 7.46
CA ALA A 337 -51.82 22.01 7.64
C ALA A 337 -51.92 22.60 9.06
N MET A 338 -52.20 23.90 9.12
CA MET A 338 -53.09 24.58 10.08
C MET A 338 -52.79 24.47 11.58
N SER A 339 -52.46 25.60 12.22
CA SER A 339 -53.46 26.38 12.97
C SER A 339 -52.87 27.64 13.60
N LYS A 340 -53.73 28.63 13.74
CA LYS A 340 -53.56 29.96 14.35
C LYS A 340 -53.30 29.91 15.86
N ASP A 341 -52.81 31.06 16.32
CA ASP A 341 -53.21 31.82 17.52
C ASP A 341 -52.40 31.68 18.81
N GLY A 342 -52.14 32.83 19.44
CA GLY A 342 -51.95 32.93 20.88
C GLY A 342 -50.66 33.59 21.41
N ASN A 343 -50.79 34.87 21.78
CA ASN A 343 -50.21 35.53 22.97
C ASN A 343 -48.67 35.70 23.06
N ARG A 344 -48.12 36.92 22.97
CA ARG A 344 -47.98 37.99 24.00
C ARG A 344 -46.92 37.72 25.08
N GLU A 345 -46.13 38.79 25.31
CA GLU A 345 -45.30 39.13 26.49
C GLU A 345 -43.97 38.35 26.61
N ALA A 346 -42.83 38.93 27.00
CA ALA A 346 -42.51 40.24 27.54
C ALA A 346 -40.97 40.47 27.47
N VAL A 347 -40.59 41.73 27.28
CA VAL A 347 -39.54 42.46 28.03
C VAL A 347 -38.12 41.87 28.07
N LEU A 348 -37.15 42.60 27.49
CA LEU A 348 -36.11 43.30 28.25
C LEU A 348 -35.26 44.20 27.32
N SER A 349 -35.35 45.50 27.60
CA SER A 349 -34.42 46.62 27.31
C SER A 349 -34.27 47.13 25.88
#